data_AF-A0A5D3B169-F1
#
_entry.id   AF-A0A5D3B169-F1
#
_cell.length_a   1.000
_cell.length_b   1.000
_cell.length_c   1.000
_cell.angle_alpha   90.00
_cell.angle_beta   90.00
_cell.angle_gamma   90.00
#
_symmetry.space_group_name_H-M   'P 1'
#
loop_
_entity.id
_entity.type
_entity.pdbx_description
1 polymer ?
#
loop_
_entity_poly.entity_id
_entity_poly.type
_entity_poly.pdbx_seq_one_letter_code
_entity_poly.pdbx_strand_id
1 'polypeptide(L)'
;MAPTFVDDHITPRKLTNLEIWHAWEHFDQLPKDVLYGLNDFQTPSMYPPLRLTYYRTAPAVSADLHSLRLSKMAIWEFFERLKNPFGDDPAMGGMMFRMSFQGVKYGESNNLKAQLDKVETKREGANKLYRQGKFQDAMEEYTKAWKDVLPHYIESLSETDTQRPRLGYFEAVLFANMAATCIALAKTSKTVKQEKGYLRLAFQCAWVTWEMRDFAAAITVRNATLRSSDVLRRLYQNPKYPNHKRHFEQMAAYFSGQAEALEGVNKEQLFKDVEESKRLPPPPIEVLHAFGPRAWAQRWIQHLPDILPPPPVSTLEERKKPRDLTPFELWAAWDEMPEEHREDLNETKMPLYHPQTRLTHSLTTPAERTALHYLRQAKFHVFRTVMSTAAGDSEFDAIVKMIKDKPVHQPSLEQKLAEAEMKKAQANKLYRKKEFPNAFAEYFFAWSVVLPYHTDALPAGDPLRIRLGKFESALWCNLAATFIAVSKDPLEEEAKEGFRDLACKCAWASFAERKYATVNSVKHACLRARDTFFDQSSQSGPSFVMTSQQPDASAPGAITKFFSRQAEKLEGLPKDMLFADVEASRKVKLPDAEVWHKYGPQMWLMAINTKEMASKPFTYL
;
A
#
# COMPACT_ATOMS: atom_id res chain seq x y z
N MET A 1 30.74 15.18 -2.85
CA MET A 1 29.91 14.23 -3.64
C MET A 1 28.65 14.89 -4.21
N ALA A 2 28.71 16.14 -4.70
CA ALA A 2 27.53 16.91 -5.12
C ALA A 2 27.30 17.11 -6.65
N PRO A 3 28.32 17.06 -7.54
CA PRO A 3 28.09 17.33 -8.97
C PRO A 3 27.38 16.19 -9.72
N THR A 4 27.64 14.94 -9.35
CA THR A 4 27.12 13.76 -10.08
C THR A 4 25.63 13.51 -9.84
N PHE A 5 25.11 13.85 -8.66
CA PHE A 5 23.70 13.63 -8.32
C PHE A 5 22.75 14.56 -9.09
N VAL A 6 23.15 15.81 -9.34
CA VAL A 6 22.31 16.78 -10.08
C VAL A 6 22.25 16.45 -11.57
N ASP A 7 23.36 15.99 -12.16
CA ASP A 7 23.44 15.69 -13.58
C ASP A 7 22.57 14.47 -13.96
N ASP A 8 22.52 13.46 -13.06
CA ASP A 8 21.68 12.26 -13.18
C ASP A 8 20.17 12.54 -13.06
N HIS A 9 19.73 13.75 -12.70
CA HIS A 9 18.31 14.11 -12.65
C HIS A 9 17.88 15.08 -13.75
N ILE A 10 18.81 15.58 -14.56
CA ILE A 10 18.54 16.58 -15.60
C ILE A 10 18.83 16.01 -16.99
N THR A 11 19.86 15.18 -17.10
CA THR A 11 20.36 14.69 -18.39
C THR A 11 19.76 13.31 -18.74
N PRO A 12 19.31 13.08 -19.99
CA PRO A 12 18.92 11.75 -20.46
C PRO A 12 20.09 10.78 -20.35
N ARG A 13 19.83 9.57 -19.82
CA ARG A 13 20.78 8.46 -19.79
C ARG A 13 20.09 7.16 -20.14
N LYS A 14 20.88 6.15 -20.53
CA LYS A 14 20.37 4.79 -20.69
C LYS A 14 19.79 4.31 -19.35
N LEU A 15 18.68 3.59 -19.45
CA LEU A 15 18.08 2.91 -18.30
C LEU A 15 19.01 1.79 -17.84
N THR A 16 19.10 1.61 -16.52
CA THR A 16 19.75 0.46 -15.90
C THR A 16 18.93 -0.80 -16.13
N ASN A 17 19.55 -1.99 -16.02
CA ASN A 17 18.79 -3.25 -16.14
C ASN A 17 17.65 -3.35 -15.12
N LEU A 18 17.84 -2.80 -13.91
CA LEU A 18 16.80 -2.72 -12.90
C LEU A 18 15.61 -1.90 -13.40
N GLU A 19 15.86 -0.67 -13.89
CA GLU A 19 14.84 0.22 -14.46
C GLU A 19 14.09 -0.39 -15.65
N ILE A 20 14.81 -1.10 -16.54
CA ILE A 20 14.19 -1.76 -17.70
C ILE A 20 13.26 -2.89 -17.24
N TRP A 21 13.67 -3.71 -16.27
CA TRP A 21 12.82 -4.77 -15.74
C TRP A 21 11.63 -4.25 -14.94
N HIS A 22 11.81 -3.16 -14.19
CA HIS A 22 10.75 -2.56 -13.37
C HIS A 22 9.54 -2.13 -14.19
N ALA A 23 9.75 -1.79 -15.47
CA ALA A 23 8.68 -1.43 -16.39
C ALA A 23 7.70 -2.58 -16.70
N TRP A 24 8.02 -3.82 -16.30
CA TRP A 24 7.22 -5.04 -16.48
C TRP A 24 6.72 -5.63 -15.16
N GLU A 25 7.02 -4.99 -14.02
CA GLU A 25 6.61 -5.45 -12.69
C GLU A 25 5.25 -4.91 -12.27
N HIS A 26 4.68 -5.44 -11.17
CA HIS A 26 3.34 -5.07 -10.73
C HIS A 26 3.22 -3.57 -10.39
N PHE A 27 1.99 -3.03 -10.47
CA PHE A 27 1.71 -1.61 -10.28
C PHE A 27 2.12 -1.07 -8.90
N ASP A 28 2.05 -1.86 -7.83
CA ASP A 28 2.50 -1.52 -6.48
C ASP A 28 4.02 -1.28 -6.40
N GLN A 29 4.75 -1.71 -7.43
CA GLN A 29 6.19 -1.52 -7.58
C GLN A 29 6.51 -0.33 -8.49
N LEU A 30 5.52 0.43 -8.99
CA LEU A 30 5.81 1.62 -9.78
C LEU A 30 6.56 2.71 -8.99
N PRO A 31 7.37 3.53 -9.67
CA PRO A 31 7.89 4.76 -9.09
C PRO A 31 6.77 5.61 -8.50
N LYS A 32 7.00 6.13 -7.29
CA LYS A 32 6.02 6.90 -6.51
C LYS A 32 5.40 8.05 -7.32
N ASP A 33 6.20 8.76 -8.11
CA ASP A 33 5.74 9.86 -8.97
C ASP A 33 4.70 9.41 -10.02
N VAL A 34 4.84 8.21 -10.57
CA VAL A 34 3.85 7.61 -11.49
C VAL A 34 2.59 7.20 -10.72
N LEU A 35 2.74 6.65 -9.51
CA LEU A 35 1.62 6.25 -8.64
C LEU A 35 0.72 7.43 -8.23
N TYR A 36 1.30 8.61 -7.97
CA TYR A 36 0.55 9.81 -7.56
C TYR A 36 0.11 10.69 -8.72
N GLY A 37 0.81 10.62 -9.85
CA GLY A 37 0.58 11.47 -11.03
C GLY A 37 -0.29 10.81 -12.11
N LEU A 38 -1.15 9.84 -11.78
CA LEU A 38 -1.95 9.08 -12.76
C LEU A 38 -2.83 9.94 -13.68
N ASN A 39 -3.09 11.20 -13.31
CA ASN A 39 -3.82 12.19 -14.10
C ASN A 39 -3.00 13.47 -14.35
N ASP A 40 -1.70 13.47 -14.03
CA ASP A 40 -0.79 14.58 -14.28
C ASP A 40 -0.11 14.40 -15.65
N PHE A 41 -0.49 15.28 -16.58
CA PHE A 41 0.02 15.32 -17.95
C PHE A 41 1.14 16.36 -18.13
N GLN A 42 1.63 16.99 -17.06
CA GLN A 42 2.75 17.92 -17.13
C GLN A 42 4.07 17.15 -17.13
N THR A 43 4.95 17.47 -18.09
CA THR A 43 6.30 16.90 -18.13
C THR A 43 7.12 17.47 -16.96
N PRO A 44 7.72 16.62 -16.10
CA PRO A 44 8.47 17.09 -14.95
C PRO A 44 9.76 17.80 -15.36
N SER A 45 10.23 18.73 -14.52
CA SER A 45 11.51 19.43 -14.72
C SER A 45 12.73 18.54 -14.49
N MET A 46 12.57 17.42 -13.78
CA MET A 46 13.64 16.46 -13.47
C MET A 46 13.18 15.03 -13.76
N TYR A 47 14.14 14.14 -14.00
CA TYR A 47 13.89 12.70 -14.05
C TYR A 47 13.58 12.15 -12.65
N PRO A 48 12.65 11.19 -12.54
CA PRO A 48 12.42 10.51 -11.28
C PRO A 48 13.65 9.67 -10.88
N PRO A 49 13.80 9.35 -9.58
CA PRO A 49 14.87 8.48 -9.09
C PRO A 49 14.92 7.12 -9.80
N LEU A 50 13.76 6.61 -10.22
CA LEU A 50 13.61 5.35 -10.92
C LEU A 50 12.86 5.59 -12.23
N ARG A 51 13.59 5.48 -13.35
CA ARG A 51 13.06 5.85 -14.66
C ARG A 51 12.42 4.65 -15.36
N LEU A 52 11.23 4.84 -15.95
CA LEU A 52 10.57 3.85 -16.82
C LEU A 52 10.67 4.21 -18.31
N THR A 53 11.28 5.35 -18.63
CA THR A 53 11.41 5.87 -19.98
C THR A 53 12.77 6.56 -20.12
N TYR A 54 13.32 6.53 -21.32
CA TYR A 54 14.59 7.19 -21.64
C TYR A 54 14.48 8.73 -21.53
N TYR A 55 13.38 9.29 -22.04
CA TYR A 55 13.07 10.72 -21.94
C TYR A 55 12.12 11.01 -20.78
N ARG A 56 12.17 12.23 -20.25
CA ARG A 56 11.18 12.71 -19.29
C ARG A 56 9.80 12.68 -19.96
N THR A 57 8.86 12.01 -19.30
CA THR A 57 7.47 11.93 -19.74
C THR A 57 6.60 12.30 -18.56
N ALA A 58 5.43 12.86 -18.86
CA ALA A 58 4.45 13.15 -17.82
C ALA A 58 4.06 11.85 -17.07
N PRO A 59 3.82 11.90 -15.76
CA PRO A 59 3.47 10.73 -14.96
C PRO A 59 2.27 9.93 -15.51
N ALA A 60 1.21 10.60 -15.97
CA ALA A 60 0.05 9.94 -16.58
C ALA A 60 0.43 9.17 -17.85
N VAL A 61 1.27 9.76 -18.71
CA VAL A 61 1.77 9.11 -19.94
C VAL A 61 2.64 7.89 -19.58
N SER A 62 3.50 8.01 -18.56
CA SER A 62 4.31 6.91 -18.06
C SER A 62 3.45 5.75 -17.54
N ALA A 63 2.36 6.07 -16.82
CA ALA A 63 1.39 5.11 -16.32
C ALA A 63 0.63 4.39 -17.44
N ASP A 64 0.25 5.10 -18.50
CA ASP A 64 -0.44 4.51 -19.66
C ASP A 64 0.50 3.57 -20.43
N LEU A 65 1.74 3.98 -20.66
CA LEU A 65 2.78 3.14 -21.27
C LEU A 65 3.08 1.90 -20.43
N HIS A 66 3.09 2.03 -19.10
CA HIS A 66 3.26 0.88 -18.21
C HIS A 66 2.04 -0.04 -18.23
N SER A 67 0.83 0.51 -18.26
CA SER A 67 -0.40 -0.27 -18.43
C SER A 67 -0.37 -1.09 -19.72
N LEU A 68 0.17 -0.54 -20.81
CA LEU A 68 0.36 -1.25 -22.07
C LEU A 68 1.34 -2.41 -21.91
N ARG A 69 2.48 -2.22 -21.24
CA ARG A 69 3.44 -3.29 -20.94
C ARG A 69 2.82 -4.41 -20.11
N LEU A 70 2.08 -4.09 -19.06
CA LEU A 70 1.38 -5.10 -18.25
C LEU A 70 0.26 -5.79 -18.99
N SER A 71 -0.38 -5.11 -19.94
CA SER A 71 -1.36 -5.73 -20.82
C SER A 71 -0.71 -6.79 -21.73
N LYS A 72 0.52 -6.55 -22.21
CA LYS A 72 1.29 -7.58 -22.93
C LYS A 72 1.64 -8.77 -22.01
N MET A 73 2.01 -8.52 -20.75
CA MET A 73 2.21 -9.58 -19.76
C MET A 73 0.93 -10.38 -19.49
N ALA A 74 -0.22 -9.71 -19.40
CA ALA A 74 -1.51 -10.35 -19.20
C ALA A 74 -1.94 -11.21 -20.40
N ILE A 75 -1.61 -10.79 -21.63
CA ILE A 75 -1.80 -11.62 -22.85
C ILE A 75 -1.02 -12.94 -22.70
N TRP A 76 0.24 -12.86 -22.27
CA TRP A 76 1.08 -14.04 -22.04
C TRP A 76 0.50 -14.93 -20.93
N GLU A 77 0.22 -14.38 -19.74
CA GLU A 77 -0.37 -15.13 -18.63
C GLU A 77 -1.67 -15.84 -19.04
N PHE A 78 -2.55 -15.13 -19.75
CA PHE A 78 -3.84 -15.66 -20.13
C PHE A 78 -3.73 -16.74 -21.21
N PHE A 79 -2.77 -16.63 -22.13
CA PHE A 79 -2.46 -17.71 -23.07
C PHE A 79 -1.92 -18.97 -22.37
N GLU A 80 -1.01 -18.83 -21.39
CA GLU A 80 -0.50 -19.95 -20.59
C GLU A 80 -1.63 -20.67 -19.83
N ARG A 81 -2.63 -19.92 -19.35
CA ARG A 81 -3.85 -20.50 -18.77
C ARG A 81 -4.68 -21.25 -19.79
N LEU A 82 -4.96 -20.65 -20.95
CA LEU A 82 -5.83 -21.29 -21.97
C LEU A 82 -5.25 -22.57 -22.56
N LYS A 83 -3.92 -22.73 -22.60
CA LYS A 83 -3.28 -23.95 -23.14
C LYS A 83 -3.18 -25.10 -22.12
N ASN A 84 -3.32 -24.81 -20.82
CA ASN A 84 -3.12 -25.81 -19.77
C ASN A 84 -4.47 -26.43 -19.35
N PRO A 85 -4.62 -27.77 -19.28
CA PRO A 85 -5.83 -28.42 -18.80
C PRO A 85 -6.23 -28.02 -17.37
N PHE A 86 -5.29 -27.52 -16.56
CA PHE A 86 -5.54 -26.98 -15.21
C PHE A 86 -5.59 -25.45 -15.17
N GLY A 87 -5.59 -24.75 -16.30
CA GLY A 87 -5.45 -23.29 -16.35
C GLY A 87 -6.65 -22.49 -15.87
N ASP A 88 -7.78 -23.16 -15.60
CA ASP A 88 -8.92 -22.59 -14.90
C ASP A 88 -8.70 -22.49 -13.37
N ASP A 89 -7.74 -23.23 -12.82
CA ASP A 89 -7.29 -23.06 -11.43
C ASP A 89 -6.38 -21.82 -11.35
N PRO A 90 -6.80 -20.75 -10.62
CA PRO A 90 -6.02 -19.53 -10.49
C PRO A 90 -4.63 -19.75 -9.89
N ALA A 91 -4.46 -20.75 -9.02
CA ALA A 91 -3.20 -21.07 -8.36
C ALA A 91 -2.23 -21.76 -9.34
N MET A 92 -2.68 -22.80 -10.05
CA MET A 92 -1.85 -23.56 -10.99
C MET A 92 -1.55 -22.77 -12.27
N GLY A 93 -2.53 -22.06 -12.82
CA GLY A 93 -2.34 -21.19 -13.99
C GLY A 93 -1.41 -20.01 -13.71
N GLY A 94 -1.50 -19.42 -12.52
CA GLY A 94 -0.58 -18.37 -12.07
C GLY A 94 0.85 -18.89 -11.85
N MET A 95 1.00 -20.10 -11.32
CA MET A 95 2.30 -20.72 -11.07
C MET A 95 3.11 -20.92 -12.37
N MET A 96 2.50 -21.44 -13.43
CA MET A 96 3.18 -21.65 -14.72
C MET A 96 3.67 -20.35 -15.35
N PHE A 97 2.83 -19.30 -15.29
CA PHE A 97 3.24 -17.98 -15.72
C PHE A 97 4.42 -17.45 -14.88
N ARG A 98 4.35 -17.53 -13.55
CA ARG A 98 5.45 -17.09 -12.66
C ARG A 98 6.76 -17.80 -12.95
N MET A 99 6.74 -19.12 -13.14
CA MET A 99 7.94 -19.89 -13.49
C MET A 99 8.51 -19.46 -14.85
N SER A 100 7.64 -19.30 -15.86
CA SER A 100 8.08 -18.86 -17.19
C SER A 100 8.62 -17.43 -17.17
N PHE A 101 7.99 -16.52 -16.41
CA PHE A 101 8.46 -15.16 -16.22
C PHE A 101 9.80 -15.09 -15.49
N GLN A 102 9.97 -15.81 -14.38
CA GLN A 102 11.24 -15.90 -13.67
C GLN A 102 12.36 -16.46 -14.57
N GLY A 103 12.05 -17.48 -15.38
CA GLY A 103 13.01 -18.04 -16.34
C GLY A 103 13.50 -17.01 -17.36
N VAL A 104 12.62 -16.12 -17.84
CA VAL A 104 13.01 -15.02 -18.74
C VAL A 104 13.77 -13.92 -17.97
N LYS A 105 13.31 -13.55 -16.77
CA LYS A 105 13.89 -12.47 -15.96
C LYS A 105 15.31 -12.74 -15.50
N TYR A 106 15.58 -13.97 -15.07
CA TYR A 106 16.88 -14.40 -14.54
C TYR A 106 17.70 -15.22 -15.54
N GLY A 107 17.24 -15.32 -16.79
CA GLY A 107 17.98 -15.96 -17.88
C GLY A 107 19.16 -15.12 -18.39
N GLU A 108 19.88 -15.65 -19.38
CA GLU A 108 21.00 -14.93 -20.00
C GLU A 108 20.54 -13.64 -20.69
N SER A 109 20.99 -12.49 -20.17
CA SER A 109 20.81 -11.20 -20.80
C SER A 109 21.65 -11.12 -22.08
N ASN A 110 20.98 -10.84 -23.20
CA ASN A 110 21.57 -10.86 -24.52
C ASN A 110 21.37 -9.50 -25.20
N ASN A 111 22.31 -9.11 -26.06
CA ASN A 111 22.24 -7.86 -26.81
C ASN A 111 20.97 -7.81 -27.69
N LEU A 112 20.16 -6.74 -27.55
CA LEU A 112 18.92 -6.53 -28.30
C LEU A 112 19.06 -6.73 -29.82
N LYS A 113 20.15 -6.23 -30.42
CA LYS A 113 20.40 -6.39 -31.86
C LYS A 113 20.46 -7.87 -32.25
N ALA A 114 21.25 -8.65 -31.52
CA ALA A 114 21.40 -10.08 -31.77
C ALA A 114 20.09 -10.85 -31.53
N GLN A 115 19.25 -10.39 -30.59
CA GLN A 115 17.92 -10.98 -30.39
C GLN A 115 16.97 -10.65 -31.54
N LEU A 116 16.93 -9.39 -31.99
CA LEU A 116 16.10 -8.98 -33.13
C LEU A 116 16.43 -9.77 -34.40
N ASP A 117 17.72 -10.04 -34.64
CA ASP A 117 18.18 -10.85 -35.79
C ASP A 117 17.71 -12.32 -35.67
N LYS A 118 17.59 -12.87 -34.45
CA LYS A 118 17.13 -14.25 -34.20
C LYS A 118 15.61 -14.40 -34.26
N VAL A 119 14.86 -13.44 -33.71
CA VAL A 119 13.40 -13.55 -33.56
C VAL A 119 12.65 -13.40 -34.88
N GLU A 120 13.26 -12.78 -35.90
CA GLU A 120 12.70 -12.74 -37.26
C GLU A 120 12.51 -14.16 -37.83
N THR A 121 13.53 -15.02 -37.70
CA THR A 121 13.46 -16.44 -38.11
C THR A 121 12.37 -17.19 -37.33
N LYS A 122 12.25 -16.96 -36.02
CA LYS A 122 11.21 -17.59 -35.19
C LYS A 122 9.81 -17.16 -35.62
N ARG A 123 9.62 -15.87 -35.90
CA ARG A 123 8.36 -15.31 -36.41
C ARG A 123 7.98 -15.95 -37.75
N GLU A 124 8.93 -16.16 -38.65
CA GLU A 124 8.68 -16.85 -39.92
C GLU A 124 8.31 -18.33 -39.74
N GLY A 125 8.95 -19.02 -38.80
CA GLY A 125 8.56 -20.36 -38.38
C GLY A 125 7.12 -20.41 -37.87
N ALA A 126 6.73 -19.47 -37.02
CA ALA A 126 5.37 -19.33 -36.52
C ALA A 126 4.35 -19.01 -37.64
N ASN A 127 4.71 -18.15 -38.60
CA ASN A 127 3.90 -17.89 -39.80
C ASN A 127 3.66 -19.17 -40.61
N LYS A 128 4.67 -20.04 -40.74
CA LYS A 128 4.56 -21.32 -41.43
C LYS A 128 3.59 -22.26 -40.70
N LEU A 129 3.69 -22.36 -39.37
CA LEU A 129 2.76 -23.15 -38.54
C LEU A 129 1.32 -22.65 -38.69
N TYR A 130 1.12 -21.33 -38.67
CA TYR A 130 -0.19 -20.71 -38.87
C TYR A 130 -0.80 -21.10 -40.22
N ARG A 131 -0.01 -21.01 -41.32
CA ARG A 131 -0.48 -21.41 -42.67
C ARG A 131 -0.80 -22.89 -42.79
N GLN A 132 -0.18 -23.74 -41.97
CA GLN A 132 -0.48 -25.17 -41.87
C GLN A 132 -1.73 -25.49 -41.03
N GLY A 133 -2.41 -24.48 -40.48
CA GLY A 133 -3.54 -24.67 -39.57
C GLY A 133 -3.14 -25.07 -38.14
N LYS A 134 -1.84 -25.10 -37.82
CA LYS A 134 -1.32 -25.42 -36.48
C LYS A 134 -1.33 -24.17 -35.60
N PHE A 135 -2.53 -23.68 -35.29
CA PHE A 135 -2.70 -22.37 -34.65
C PHE A 135 -2.17 -22.32 -33.21
N GLN A 136 -2.27 -23.41 -32.45
CA GLN A 136 -1.75 -23.47 -31.08
C GLN A 136 -0.23 -23.35 -31.08
N ASP A 137 0.46 -24.17 -31.88
CA ASP A 137 1.92 -24.14 -32.04
C ASP A 137 2.40 -22.77 -32.55
N ALA A 138 1.67 -22.17 -33.49
CA ALA A 138 1.98 -20.83 -34.00
C ALA A 138 1.92 -19.78 -32.88
N MET A 139 0.88 -19.81 -32.04
CA MET A 139 0.72 -18.90 -30.90
C MET A 139 1.85 -19.07 -29.88
N GLU A 140 2.27 -20.32 -29.61
CA GLU A 140 3.41 -20.60 -28.74
C GLU A 140 4.71 -20.02 -29.27
N GLU A 141 5.01 -20.21 -30.55
CA GLU A 141 6.22 -19.69 -31.17
C GLU A 141 6.23 -18.15 -31.26
N TYR A 142 5.09 -17.51 -31.53
CA TYR A 142 4.99 -16.05 -31.44
C TYR A 142 5.26 -15.55 -30.01
N THR A 143 4.67 -16.22 -29.00
CA THR A 143 4.87 -15.85 -27.60
C THR A 143 6.34 -16.02 -27.20
N LYS A 144 7.01 -17.11 -27.62
CA LYS A 144 8.45 -17.32 -27.39
C LYS A 144 9.30 -16.23 -28.06
N ALA A 145 9.00 -15.89 -29.33
CA ALA A 145 9.71 -14.84 -30.05
C ALA A 145 9.57 -13.48 -29.34
N TRP A 146 8.42 -13.17 -28.76
CA TRP A 146 8.24 -11.96 -27.96
C TRP A 146 9.07 -11.99 -26.67
N LYS A 147 9.08 -13.12 -25.94
CA LYS A 147 9.84 -13.27 -24.69
C LYS A 147 11.35 -13.04 -24.90
N ASP A 148 11.90 -13.40 -26.06
CA ASP A 148 13.32 -13.26 -26.36
C ASP A 148 13.80 -11.81 -26.47
N VAL A 149 12.90 -10.83 -26.72
CA VAL A 149 13.27 -9.41 -26.76
C VAL A 149 13.08 -8.70 -25.41
N LEU A 150 12.53 -9.38 -24.40
CA LEU A 150 12.46 -8.85 -23.04
C LEU A 150 13.87 -8.72 -22.43
N PRO A 151 14.10 -7.72 -21.56
CA PRO A 151 13.12 -6.75 -21.05
C PRO A 151 12.97 -5.49 -21.91
N HIS A 152 13.50 -5.45 -23.13
CA HIS A 152 13.51 -4.22 -23.92
C HIS A 152 12.11 -3.81 -24.37
N TYR A 153 11.85 -2.50 -24.35
CA TYR A 153 10.65 -1.84 -24.89
C TYR A 153 11.05 -0.54 -25.57
N ILE A 154 10.20 -0.02 -26.46
CA ILE A 154 10.50 1.18 -27.27
C ILE A 154 10.98 2.34 -26.40
N GLU A 155 10.26 2.65 -25.32
CA GLU A 155 10.54 3.83 -24.50
C GLU A 155 11.80 3.69 -23.65
N SER A 156 12.42 2.50 -23.59
CA SER A 156 13.72 2.29 -22.96
C SER A 156 14.90 2.77 -23.82
N LEU A 157 14.66 3.02 -25.12
CA LEU A 157 15.67 3.38 -26.11
C LEU A 157 15.58 4.87 -26.47
N SER A 158 16.70 5.50 -26.83
CA SER A 158 16.69 6.87 -27.37
C SER A 158 16.05 6.91 -28.76
N GLU A 159 15.59 8.09 -29.20
CA GLU A 159 15.05 8.25 -30.56
C GLU A 159 16.10 8.00 -31.65
N THR A 160 17.37 8.19 -31.32
CA THR A 160 18.52 7.94 -32.19
C THR A 160 18.98 6.48 -32.20
N ASP A 161 18.42 5.61 -31.36
CA ASP A 161 18.80 4.21 -31.32
C ASP A 161 18.26 3.46 -32.55
N THR A 162 19.17 2.92 -33.36
CA THR A 162 18.83 2.16 -34.57
C THR A 162 17.95 0.93 -34.33
N GLN A 163 17.92 0.38 -33.11
CA GLN A 163 17.09 -0.78 -32.77
C GLN A 163 15.66 -0.37 -32.37
N ARG A 164 15.41 0.89 -32.01
CA ARG A 164 14.08 1.38 -31.63
C ARG A 164 13.02 1.14 -32.71
N PRO A 165 13.21 1.55 -33.98
CA PRO A 165 12.22 1.27 -35.02
C PRO A 165 12.09 -0.23 -35.33
N ARG A 166 13.18 -1.01 -35.24
CA ARG A 166 13.16 -2.46 -35.47
C ARG A 166 12.32 -3.19 -34.41
N LEU A 167 12.53 -2.87 -33.14
CA LEU A 167 11.77 -3.43 -32.02
C LEU A 167 10.28 -3.07 -32.15
N GLY A 168 9.98 -1.81 -32.45
CA GLY A 168 8.60 -1.36 -32.63
C GLY A 168 7.87 -2.07 -33.77
N TYR A 169 8.52 -2.20 -34.93
CA TYR A 169 7.95 -2.92 -36.08
C TYR A 169 7.76 -4.41 -35.76
N PHE A 170 8.76 -5.04 -35.14
CA PHE A 170 8.70 -6.44 -34.73
C PHE A 170 7.50 -6.69 -33.81
N GLU A 171 7.37 -5.93 -32.71
CA GLU A 171 6.26 -6.08 -31.77
C GLU A 171 4.91 -5.85 -32.46
N ALA A 172 4.77 -4.78 -33.25
CA ALA A 172 3.51 -4.47 -33.93
C ALA A 172 3.03 -5.62 -34.84
N VAL A 173 3.95 -6.17 -35.64
CA VAL A 173 3.65 -7.29 -36.55
C VAL A 173 3.40 -8.58 -35.78
N LEU A 174 4.18 -8.86 -34.74
CA LEU A 174 4.05 -10.06 -33.93
C LEU A 174 2.69 -10.12 -33.24
N PHE A 175 2.28 -9.05 -32.56
CA PHE A 175 0.97 -8.96 -31.93
C PHE A 175 -0.17 -8.96 -32.96
N ALA A 176 0.03 -8.42 -34.16
CA ALA A 176 -0.96 -8.51 -35.24
C ALA A 176 -1.18 -9.97 -35.69
N ASN A 177 -0.10 -10.76 -35.73
CA ASN A 177 -0.16 -12.18 -36.07
C ASN A 177 -0.77 -13.02 -34.95
N MET A 178 -0.43 -12.70 -33.68
CA MET A 178 -1.08 -13.30 -32.51
C MET A 178 -2.58 -13.03 -32.53
N ALA A 179 -3.02 -11.81 -32.84
CA ALA A 179 -4.44 -11.47 -32.96
C ALA A 179 -5.16 -12.33 -34.00
N ALA A 180 -4.57 -12.50 -35.19
CA ALA A 180 -5.12 -13.37 -36.23
C ALA A 180 -5.20 -14.85 -35.77
N THR A 181 -4.16 -15.32 -35.08
CA THR A 181 -4.07 -16.68 -34.55
C THR A 181 -5.13 -16.94 -33.47
N CYS A 182 -5.35 -15.99 -32.56
CA CYS A 182 -6.41 -16.07 -31.58
C CYS A 182 -7.81 -16.10 -32.23
N ILE A 183 -8.06 -15.35 -33.30
CA ILE A 183 -9.34 -15.44 -34.03
C ILE A 183 -9.52 -16.84 -34.66
N ALA A 184 -8.47 -17.43 -35.22
CA ALA A 184 -8.52 -18.78 -35.75
C ALA A 184 -8.80 -19.82 -34.65
N LEU A 185 -8.11 -19.72 -33.52
CA LEU A 185 -8.35 -20.58 -32.34
C LEU A 185 -9.76 -20.43 -31.76
N ALA A 186 -10.30 -19.21 -31.76
CA ALA A 186 -11.68 -18.96 -31.35
C ALA A 186 -12.67 -19.74 -32.23
N LYS A 187 -12.47 -19.75 -33.56
CA LYS A 187 -13.33 -20.49 -34.51
C LYS A 187 -13.27 -22.00 -34.31
N THR A 188 -12.14 -22.54 -33.85
CA THR A 188 -11.96 -23.98 -33.59
C THR A 188 -12.21 -24.38 -32.13
N SER A 189 -12.69 -23.46 -31.29
CA SER A 189 -12.90 -23.70 -29.87
C SER A 189 -14.07 -24.65 -29.63
N LYS A 190 -13.92 -25.52 -28.62
CA LYS A 190 -14.96 -26.51 -28.26
C LYS A 190 -16.01 -25.97 -27.30
N THR A 191 -15.72 -24.86 -26.61
CA THR A 191 -16.61 -24.25 -25.62
C THR A 191 -16.74 -22.76 -25.86
N VAL A 192 -17.91 -22.20 -25.53
CA VAL A 192 -18.17 -20.75 -25.60
C VAL A 192 -17.22 -19.97 -24.68
N LYS A 193 -16.83 -20.54 -23.55
CA LYS A 193 -15.86 -19.94 -22.61
C LYS A 193 -14.50 -19.78 -23.28
N GLN A 194 -14.01 -20.84 -23.92
CA GLN A 194 -12.72 -20.84 -24.61
C GLN A 194 -12.74 -19.91 -25.83
N GLU A 195 -13.81 -19.94 -26.63
CA GLU A 195 -14.01 -19.02 -27.76
C GLU A 195 -13.93 -17.56 -27.29
N LYS A 196 -14.71 -17.18 -26.26
CA LYS A 196 -14.68 -15.82 -25.69
C LYS A 196 -13.31 -15.46 -25.13
N GLY A 197 -12.60 -16.42 -24.54
CA GLY A 197 -11.22 -16.24 -24.09
C GLY A 197 -10.29 -15.84 -25.22
N TYR A 198 -10.27 -16.61 -26.31
CA TYR A 198 -9.45 -16.28 -27.48
C TYR A 198 -9.88 -14.99 -28.18
N LEU A 199 -11.18 -14.68 -28.24
CA LEU A 199 -11.63 -13.39 -28.77
C LEU A 199 -11.11 -12.21 -27.93
N ARG A 200 -11.14 -12.32 -26.59
CA ARG A 200 -10.54 -11.28 -25.73
C ARG A 200 -9.04 -11.10 -25.99
N LEU A 201 -8.29 -12.20 -26.11
CA LEU A 201 -6.88 -12.14 -26.50
C LEU A 201 -6.67 -11.50 -27.86
N ALA A 202 -7.49 -11.85 -28.86
CA ALA A 202 -7.40 -11.26 -30.19
C ALA A 202 -7.57 -9.74 -30.14
N PHE A 203 -8.53 -9.25 -29.36
CA PHE A 203 -8.74 -7.82 -29.17
C PHE A 203 -7.54 -7.15 -28.50
N GLN A 204 -7.01 -7.74 -27.42
CA GLN A 204 -5.87 -7.18 -26.70
C GLN A 204 -4.61 -7.12 -27.58
N CYS A 205 -4.32 -8.19 -28.34
CA CYS A 205 -3.21 -8.22 -29.28
C CYS A 205 -3.38 -7.17 -30.40
N ALA A 206 -4.58 -7.04 -30.98
CA ALA A 206 -4.85 -6.06 -32.02
C ALA A 206 -4.73 -4.61 -31.48
N TRP A 207 -5.12 -4.38 -30.23
CA TRP A 207 -4.92 -3.10 -29.57
C TRP A 207 -3.44 -2.78 -29.38
N VAL A 208 -2.63 -3.75 -28.94
CA VAL A 208 -1.18 -3.55 -28.84
C VAL A 208 -0.61 -3.14 -30.19
N THR A 209 -1.00 -3.79 -31.29
CA THR A 209 -0.61 -3.36 -32.63
C THR A 209 -1.04 -1.92 -32.95
N TRP A 210 -2.24 -1.50 -32.53
CA TRP A 210 -2.74 -0.13 -32.75
C TRP A 210 -1.96 0.91 -31.93
N GLU A 211 -1.56 0.61 -30.69
CA GLU A 211 -0.68 1.50 -29.91
C GLU A 211 0.69 1.64 -30.57
N MET A 212 1.14 0.57 -31.22
CA MET A 212 2.42 0.48 -31.91
C MET A 212 2.36 0.98 -33.38
N ARG A 213 1.25 1.60 -33.79
CA ARG A 213 0.93 1.92 -35.20
C ARG A 213 2.02 2.71 -35.90
N ASP A 214 2.69 3.64 -35.24
CA ASP A 214 3.71 4.50 -35.87
C ASP A 214 4.94 3.72 -36.35
N PHE A 215 5.15 2.52 -35.83
CA PHE A 215 6.21 1.61 -36.26
C PHE A 215 5.74 0.59 -37.29
N ALA A 216 4.45 0.51 -37.58
CA ALA A 216 3.86 -0.55 -38.39
C ALA A 216 3.49 -0.08 -39.80
N ALA A 217 3.47 -1.01 -40.75
CA ALA A 217 2.92 -0.77 -42.07
C ALA A 217 1.40 -0.51 -42.00
N ALA A 218 0.88 0.35 -42.88
CA ALA A 218 -0.53 0.74 -42.94
C ALA A 218 -1.47 -0.48 -43.05
N ILE A 219 -1.06 -1.51 -43.79
CA ILE A 219 -1.85 -2.75 -43.91
C ILE A 219 -1.96 -3.51 -42.58
N THR A 220 -0.92 -3.48 -41.75
CA THR A 220 -0.90 -4.13 -40.43
C THR A 220 -1.86 -3.42 -39.49
N VAL A 221 -1.84 -2.08 -39.48
CA VAL A 221 -2.76 -1.25 -38.68
C VAL A 221 -4.20 -1.40 -39.14
N ARG A 222 -4.45 -1.37 -40.47
CA ARG A 222 -5.79 -1.64 -41.04
C ARG A 222 -6.32 -3.00 -40.60
N ASN A 223 -5.51 -4.05 -40.69
CA ASN A 223 -5.95 -5.39 -40.30
C ASN A 223 -6.19 -5.51 -38.79
N ALA A 224 -5.39 -4.86 -37.95
CA ALA A 224 -5.60 -4.83 -36.51
C ALA A 224 -6.93 -4.12 -36.16
N THR A 225 -7.18 -2.94 -36.74
CA THR A 225 -8.41 -2.18 -36.50
C THR A 225 -9.67 -2.91 -37.01
N LEU A 226 -9.62 -3.54 -38.19
CA LEU A 226 -10.71 -4.40 -38.68
C LEU A 226 -11.04 -5.53 -37.70
N ARG A 227 -10.02 -6.25 -37.23
CA ARG A 227 -10.19 -7.34 -36.25
C ARG A 227 -10.74 -6.83 -34.93
N SER A 228 -10.24 -5.69 -34.44
CA SER A 228 -10.74 -5.08 -33.21
C SER A 228 -12.23 -4.77 -33.32
N SER A 229 -12.68 -4.19 -34.43
CA SER A 229 -14.11 -3.91 -34.65
C SER A 229 -14.96 -5.19 -34.67
N ASP A 230 -14.55 -6.22 -35.43
CA ASP A 230 -15.27 -7.49 -35.51
C ASP A 230 -15.36 -8.19 -34.14
N VAL A 231 -14.23 -8.29 -33.45
CA VAL A 231 -14.14 -8.94 -32.14
C VAL A 231 -14.96 -8.19 -31.09
N LEU A 232 -14.89 -6.85 -31.07
CA LEU A 232 -15.71 -6.04 -30.17
C LEU A 232 -17.19 -6.34 -30.40
N ARG A 233 -17.66 -6.32 -31.65
CA ARG A 233 -19.07 -6.63 -31.97
C ARG A 233 -19.46 -8.01 -31.45
N ARG A 234 -18.63 -9.04 -31.64
CA ARG A 234 -18.91 -10.40 -31.15
C ARG A 234 -18.92 -10.51 -29.62
N LEU A 235 -18.05 -9.80 -28.93
CA LEU A 235 -17.96 -9.84 -27.46
C LEU A 235 -19.09 -9.06 -26.77
N TYR A 236 -19.56 -7.97 -27.37
CA TYR A 236 -20.44 -6.97 -26.72
C TYR A 236 -21.80 -6.78 -27.41
N GLN A 237 -22.19 -7.67 -28.33
CA GLN A 237 -23.50 -7.68 -29.01
C GLN A 237 -24.72 -7.72 -28.07
N ASN A 238 -24.56 -8.05 -26.77
CA ASN A 238 -25.67 -8.13 -25.81
C ASN A 238 -25.25 -7.56 -24.43
N PRO A 239 -25.16 -6.22 -24.27
CA PRO A 239 -24.67 -5.63 -23.03
C PRO A 239 -25.79 -5.59 -21.98
N LYS A 240 -25.59 -6.35 -20.89
CA LYS A 240 -26.38 -6.24 -19.64
C LYS A 240 -26.24 -4.86 -18.95
N TYR A 241 -25.41 -3.94 -19.46
CA TYR A 241 -25.05 -2.68 -18.82
C TYR A 241 -25.11 -1.50 -19.82
N PRO A 242 -26.11 -0.60 -19.72
CA PRO A 242 -26.35 0.48 -20.67
C PRO A 242 -25.20 1.48 -20.82
N ASN A 243 -24.48 1.79 -19.73
CA ASN A 243 -23.42 2.81 -19.72
C ASN A 243 -22.18 2.41 -20.53
N HIS A 244 -21.93 1.11 -20.70
CA HIS A 244 -20.82 0.63 -21.54
C HIS A 244 -21.18 0.57 -23.03
N LYS A 245 -22.47 0.65 -23.37
CA LYS A 245 -22.94 0.57 -24.77
C LYS A 245 -22.43 1.75 -25.60
N ARG A 246 -22.49 2.97 -25.05
CA ARG A 246 -22.03 4.19 -25.74
C ARG A 246 -20.52 4.15 -26.02
N HIS A 247 -19.71 3.83 -25.01
CA HIS A 247 -18.26 3.74 -25.19
C HIS A 247 -17.88 2.61 -26.17
N PHE A 248 -18.61 1.49 -26.14
CA PHE A 248 -18.43 0.39 -27.10
C PHE A 248 -18.71 0.84 -28.55
N GLU A 249 -19.85 1.48 -28.79
CA GLU A 249 -20.23 1.97 -30.12
C GLU A 249 -19.19 2.96 -30.66
N GLN A 250 -18.69 3.85 -29.81
CA GLN A 250 -17.63 4.80 -30.16
C GLN A 250 -16.32 4.10 -30.56
N MET A 251 -15.85 3.11 -29.80
CA MET A 251 -14.64 2.34 -30.16
C MET A 251 -14.83 1.53 -31.44
N ALA A 252 -15.97 0.86 -31.59
CA ALA A 252 -16.24 0.05 -32.78
C ALA A 252 -16.34 0.92 -34.05
N ALA A 253 -16.95 2.11 -33.93
CA ALA A 253 -17.01 3.09 -35.02
C ALA A 253 -15.62 3.60 -35.39
N TYR A 254 -14.80 3.98 -34.41
CA TYR A 254 -13.43 4.42 -34.64
C TYR A 254 -12.60 3.38 -35.39
N PHE A 255 -12.60 2.13 -34.92
CA PHE A 255 -11.82 1.07 -35.56
C PHE A 255 -12.30 0.76 -36.99
N SER A 256 -13.61 0.80 -37.23
CA SER A 256 -14.15 0.61 -38.58
C SER A 256 -13.75 1.76 -39.52
N GLY A 257 -13.95 3.00 -39.07
CA GLY A 257 -13.59 4.19 -39.84
C GLY A 257 -12.09 4.27 -40.12
N GLN A 258 -11.23 3.91 -39.15
CA GLN A 258 -9.78 3.92 -39.35
C GLN A 258 -9.36 2.86 -40.38
N ALA A 259 -10.01 1.70 -40.38
CA ALA A 259 -9.75 0.66 -41.37
C ALA A 259 -10.18 1.07 -42.80
N GLU A 260 -11.33 1.73 -42.92
CA GLU A 260 -11.86 2.27 -44.17
C GLU A 260 -10.96 3.39 -44.70
N ALA A 261 -10.50 4.30 -43.83
CA ALA A 261 -9.60 5.38 -44.22
C ALA A 261 -8.28 4.87 -44.84
N LEU A 262 -7.77 3.74 -44.34
CA LEU A 262 -6.56 3.08 -44.82
C LEU A 262 -6.78 2.20 -46.06
N GLU A 263 -8.01 2.11 -46.57
CA GLU A 263 -8.27 1.41 -47.82
C GLU A 263 -7.61 2.12 -49.01
N GLY A 264 -6.94 1.36 -49.87
CA GLY A 264 -6.20 1.88 -51.01
C GLY A 264 -4.83 2.50 -50.69
N VAL A 265 -4.46 2.63 -49.41
CA VAL A 265 -3.11 3.06 -49.00
C VAL A 265 -2.09 1.99 -49.38
N ASN A 266 -0.88 2.41 -49.79
CA ASN A 266 0.20 1.47 -50.09
C ASN A 266 0.46 0.58 -48.88
N LYS A 267 0.43 -0.74 -49.09
CA LYS A 267 0.51 -1.75 -48.04
C LYS A 267 1.82 -1.70 -47.26
N GLU A 268 2.91 -1.28 -47.89
CA GLU A 268 4.25 -1.25 -47.30
C GLU A 268 4.59 0.12 -46.67
N GLN A 269 3.78 1.15 -46.94
CA GLN A 269 3.94 2.47 -46.33
C GLN A 269 3.73 2.36 -44.82
N LEU A 270 4.63 2.96 -44.03
CA LEU A 270 4.45 3.04 -42.58
C LEU A 270 3.27 3.95 -42.26
N PHE A 271 2.49 3.58 -41.25
CA PHE A 271 1.28 4.32 -40.87
C PHE A 271 1.58 5.77 -40.48
N LYS A 272 2.72 6.03 -39.81
CA LYS A 272 3.13 7.40 -39.45
C LYS A 272 3.35 8.31 -40.68
N ASP A 273 3.65 7.73 -41.84
CA ASP A 273 3.94 8.42 -43.08
C ASP A 273 2.70 8.52 -43.99
N VAL A 274 1.56 8.00 -43.55
CA VAL A 274 0.27 8.13 -44.25
C VAL A 274 -0.27 9.55 -44.09
N GLU A 275 -0.95 10.05 -45.12
CA GLU A 275 -1.61 11.37 -45.10
C GLU A 275 -2.47 11.55 -43.85
N GLU A 276 -2.39 12.74 -43.24
CA GLU A 276 -3.10 13.07 -42.00
C GLU A 276 -4.62 12.91 -42.12
N SER A 277 -5.20 13.19 -43.29
CA SER A 277 -6.62 12.99 -43.60
C SER A 277 -7.09 11.53 -43.45
N LYS A 278 -6.16 10.56 -43.53
CA LYS A 278 -6.42 9.13 -43.37
C LYS A 278 -6.10 8.60 -41.97
N ARG A 279 -5.57 9.45 -41.07
CA ARG A 279 -5.26 9.12 -39.67
C ARG A 279 -6.32 9.72 -38.77
N LEU A 280 -7.33 8.93 -38.42
CA LEU A 280 -8.42 9.40 -37.57
C LEU A 280 -7.89 9.72 -36.16
N PRO A 281 -8.33 10.83 -35.55
CA PRO A 281 -7.96 11.15 -34.18
C PRO A 281 -8.48 10.07 -33.23
N PRO A 282 -7.70 9.69 -32.21
CA PRO A 282 -8.12 8.68 -31.25
C PRO A 282 -9.40 9.11 -30.52
N PRO A 283 -10.22 8.15 -30.05
CA PRO A 283 -11.38 8.44 -29.22
C PRO A 283 -11.03 9.20 -27.93
N PRO A 284 -12.02 9.84 -27.27
CA PRO A 284 -11.83 10.50 -25.99
C PRO A 284 -11.20 9.58 -24.94
N ILE A 285 -10.44 10.16 -24.02
CA ILE A 285 -9.65 9.41 -23.04
C ILE A 285 -10.53 8.52 -22.15
N GLU A 286 -11.77 8.93 -21.86
CA GLU A 286 -12.73 8.14 -21.09
C GLU A 286 -13.10 6.83 -21.80
N VAL A 287 -13.17 6.87 -23.12
CA VAL A 287 -13.45 5.71 -23.97
C VAL A 287 -12.24 4.79 -24.01
N LEU A 288 -11.03 5.35 -24.19
CA LEU A 288 -9.77 4.59 -24.14
C LEU A 288 -9.56 3.94 -22.77
N HIS A 289 -9.86 4.65 -21.69
CA HIS A 289 -9.78 4.13 -20.32
C HIS A 289 -10.82 3.04 -20.03
N ALA A 290 -11.95 2.99 -20.74
CA ALA A 290 -12.96 1.95 -20.57
C ALA A 290 -12.61 0.63 -21.26
N PHE A 291 -11.81 0.66 -22.33
CA PHE A 291 -11.54 -0.52 -23.18
C PHE A 291 -10.07 -0.85 -23.39
N GLY A 292 -9.15 0.02 -23.00
CA GLY A 292 -7.73 -0.10 -23.28
C GLY A 292 -6.90 -0.68 -22.11
N PRO A 293 -5.57 -0.58 -22.22
CA PRO A 293 -4.63 -1.17 -21.27
C PRO A 293 -4.89 -0.81 -19.81
N ARG A 294 -5.30 0.43 -19.52
CA ARG A 294 -5.59 0.89 -18.15
C ARG A 294 -6.81 0.18 -17.56
N ALA A 295 -7.85 -0.10 -18.36
CA ALA A 295 -8.99 -0.92 -17.92
C ALA A 295 -8.58 -2.37 -17.63
N TRP A 296 -7.71 -2.95 -18.44
CA TRP A 296 -7.27 -4.34 -18.24
C TRP A 296 -6.30 -4.46 -17.06
N ALA A 297 -5.47 -3.43 -16.86
CA ALA A 297 -4.61 -3.26 -15.71
C ALA A 297 -5.38 -2.86 -14.45
N GLN A 298 -6.70 -2.61 -14.47
CA GLN A 298 -7.46 -2.28 -13.26
C GLN A 298 -7.32 -3.32 -12.16
N ARG A 299 -7.22 -4.62 -12.50
CA ARG A 299 -6.96 -5.65 -11.47
C ARG A 299 -5.61 -5.46 -10.76
N TRP A 300 -4.65 -4.85 -11.44
CA TRP A 300 -3.30 -4.57 -10.94
C TRP A 300 -3.27 -3.19 -10.24
N ILE A 301 -4.05 -2.21 -10.71
CA ILE A 301 -4.28 -0.90 -10.05
C ILE A 301 -5.11 -1.05 -8.77
N GLN A 302 -6.06 -1.99 -8.73
CA GLN A 302 -6.86 -2.32 -7.54
C GLN A 302 -6.03 -3.04 -6.46
N HIS A 303 -4.76 -3.40 -6.74
CA HIS A 303 -3.83 -3.93 -5.74
C HIS A 303 -2.92 -2.82 -5.17
N LEU A 304 -3.13 -1.56 -5.55
CA LEU A 304 -2.52 -0.46 -4.84
C LEU A 304 -3.00 -0.49 -3.38
N PRO A 305 -2.12 -0.28 -2.39
CA PRO A 305 -2.53 -0.11 -1.01
C PRO A 305 -3.64 0.94 -0.93
N ASP A 306 -4.70 0.65 -0.16
CA ASP A 306 -5.82 1.60 0.05
C ASP A 306 -5.33 2.96 0.59
N ILE A 307 -4.13 2.96 1.16
CA ILE A 307 -3.46 4.12 1.69
C ILE A 307 -2.05 4.19 1.10
N LEU A 308 -1.90 4.97 0.03
CA LEU A 308 -0.60 5.22 -0.57
C LEU A 308 0.19 6.26 0.25
N PRO A 309 1.53 6.13 0.36
CA PRO A 309 2.36 7.14 1.00
C PRO A 309 2.13 8.56 0.42
N PRO A 310 2.40 9.63 1.17
CA PRO A 310 2.39 10.96 0.57
C PRO A 310 3.45 11.04 -0.56
N PRO A 311 3.19 11.79 -1.65
CA PRO A 311 4.22 12.07 -2.63
C PRO A 311 5.44 12.76 -1.98
N PRO A 312 6.65 12.57 -2.53
CA PRO A 312 7.83 13.34 -2.14
C PRO A 312 7.50 14.85 -2.15
N VAL A 313 7.83 15.57 -1.08
CA VAL A 313 7.56 17.01 -1.03
C VAL A 313 8.48 17.69 -2.04
N SER A 314 7.94 18.52 -2.93
CA SER A 314 8.66 19.00 -4.12
C SER A 314 9.74 20.03 -3.80
N THR A 315 9.71 20.67 -2.61
CA THR A 315 10.73 21.64 -2.18
C THR A 315 11.18 21.49 -0.71
N LEU A 316 12.43 21.87 -0.41
CA LEU A 316 12.96 21.93 0.96
C LEU A 316 12.25 22.96 1.84
N GLU A 317 11.73 24.05 1.25
CA GLU A 317 11.00 25.09 2.00
C GLU A 317 9.65 24.60 2.51
N GLU A 318 8.94 23.77 1.74
CA GLU A 318 7.73 23.09 2.20
C GLU A 318 8.01 22.11 3.35
N ARG A 319 9.20 21.49 3.37
CA ARG A 319 9.62 20.62 4.47
C ARG A 319 9.94 21.35 5.77
N LYS A 320 10.10 22.67 5.77
CA LYS A 320 10.27 23.47 7.00
C LYS A 320 8.94 23.78 7.69
N LYS A 321 7.82 23.73 6.95
CA LYS A 321 6.51 24.12 7.46
C LYS A 321 5.72 22.90 7.96
N PRO A 322 4.98 23.03 9.07
CA PRO A 322 4.02 22.00 9.47
C PRO A 322 2.89 21.89 8.44
N ARG A 323 2.32 20.70 8.31
CA ARG A 323 1.11 20.44 7.51
C ARG A 323 0.33 19.30 8.13
N ASP A 324 -0.94 19.19 7.75
CA ASP A 324 -1.76 18.06 8.11
C ASP A 324 -1.13 16.75 7.63
N LEU A 325 -1.27 15.72 8.46
CA LEU A 325 -0.81 14.38 8.13
C LEU A 325 -1.74 13.77 7.07
N THR A 326 -1.16 13.11 6.08
CA THR A 326 -1.95 12.35 5.11
C THR A 326 -2.58 11.11 5.76
N PRO A 327 -3.60 10.50 5.13
CA PRO A 327 -4.16 9.22 5.60
C PRO A 327 -3.09 8.15 5.88
N PHE A 328 -2.05 8.09 5.05
CA PHE A 328 -0.90 7.19 5.25
C PHE A 328 -0.13 7.52 6.50
N GLU A 329 0.24 8.79 6.67
CA GLU A 329 1.02 9.24 7.83
C GLU A 329 0.28 9.05 9.14
N LEU A 330 -1.05 9.24 9.14
CA LEU A 330 -1.90 8.97 10.30
C LEU A 330 -1.85 7.48 10.69
N TRP A 331 -1.90 6.56 9.72
CA TRP A 331 -1.81 5.12 9.99
C TRP A 331 -0.38 4.64 10.28
N ALA A 332 0.63 5.21 9.61
CA ALA A 332 2.04 4.89 9.81
C ALA A 332 2.50 5.15 11.26
N ALA A 333 1.84 6.06 11.98
CA ALA A 333 2.07 6.31 13.41
C ALA A 333 1.65 5.15 14.34
N TRP A 334 0.89 4.17 13.83
CA TRP A 334 0.41 2.99 14.56
C TRP A 334 1.07 1.68 14.09
N ASP A 335 1.60 1.67 12.86
CA ASP A 335 2.27 0.52 12.25
C ASP A 335 3.76 0.44 12.69
N GLU A 336 4.54 -0.48 12.11
CA GLU A 336 5.99 -0.55 12.36
C GLU A 336 6.70 0.79 12.09
N MET A 337 7.69 1.13 12.92
CA MET A 337 8.41 2.39 12.77
C MET A 337 9.11 2.42 11.40
N PRO A 338 8.85 3.42 10.54
CA PRO A 338 9.44 3.48 9.21
C PRO A 338 10.96 3.60 9.31
N GLU A 339 11.70 3.02 8.34
CA GLU A 339 13.16 2.94 8.37
C GLU A 339 13.85 4.29 8.55
N GLU A 340 13.34 5.34 7.90
CA GLU A 340 13.87 6.71 8.01
C GLU A 340 13.76 7.33 9.42
N HIS A 341 13.00 6.71 10.34
CA HIS A 341 12.89 7.12 11.74
C HIS A 341 13.69 6.21 12.69
N ARG A 342 14.37 5.18 12.18
CA ARG A 342 15.16 4.23 12.98
C ARG A 342 16.57 4.73 13.30
N GLU A 343 17.07 5.72 12.56
CA GLU A 343 18.40 6.29 12.76
C GLU A 343 18.39 7.31 13.93
N ASP A 344 19.29 7.11 14.89
CA ASP A 344 19.54 7.91 16.11
C ASP A 344 18.34 8.15 17.06
N LEU A 345 17.82 7.07 17.64
CA LEU A 345 16.78 7.06 18.70
C LEU A 345 17.11 7.94 19.93
N ASN A 346 18.39 8.30 20.11
CA ASN A 346 18.88 9.13 21.22
C ASN A 346 19.15 10.59 20.80
N GLU A 347 18.88 10.99 19.56
CA GLU A 347 19.10 12.36 19.11
C GLU A 347 18.02 13.30 19.69
N THR A 348 18.50 14.26 20.48
CA THR A 348 17.67 15.29 21.13
C THR A 348 17.74 16.64 20.42
N LYS A 349 18.55 16.74 19.36
CA LYS A 349 18.63 17.96 18.56
C LYS A 349 17.39 18.09 17.69
N MET A 350 16.86 19.31 17.60
CA MET A 350 15.75 19.59 16.71
C MET A 350 16.26 19.51 15.26
N PRO A 351 15.65 18.70 14.38
CA PRO A 351 16.03 18.64 12.99
C PRO A 351 15.71 19.96 12.28
N LEU A 352 16.36 20.22 11.14
CA LEU A 352 16.10 21.41 10.31
C LEU A 352 14.82 21.27 9.47
N TYR A 353 14.38 20.05 9.19
CA TYR A 353 13.29 19.73 8.28
C TYR A 353 12.43 18.60 8.83
N HIS A 354 11.14 18.61 8.49
CA HIS A 354 10.29 17.46 8.69
C HIS A 354 10.79 16.25 7.87
N PRO A 355 10.66 15.01 8.39
CA PRO A 355 10.88 13.79 7.63
C PRO A 355 9.95 13.69 6.42
N GLN A 356 10.28 12.79 5.50
CA GLN A 356 9.47 12.57 4.31
C GLN A 356 8.12 11.95 4.67
N THR A 357 8.10 10.98 5.59
CA THR A 357 6.90 10.45 6.24
C THR A 357 6.77 11.09 7.61
N ARG A 358 5.77 11.95 7.80
CA ARG A 358 5.55 12.62 9.09
C ARG A 358 4.73 11.72 10.01
N LEU A 359 5.17 11.56 11.26
CA LEU A 359 4.40 10.88 12.32
C LEU A 359 3.76 11.87 13.31
N THR A 360 4.04 13.16 13.12
CA THR A 360 3.58 14.28 13.95
C THR A 360 3.37 15.51 13.07
N HIS A 361 2.36 16.32 13.40
CA HIS A 361 2.07 17.58 12.70
C HIS A 361 3.21 18.58 12.86
N SER A 362 3.67 18.76 14.10
CA SER A 362 4.76 19.68 14.45
C SER A 362 6.11 18.97 14.38
N LEU A 363 7.16 19.77 14.12
CA LEU A 363 8.53 19.28 14.14
C LEU A 363 8.93 18.96 15.58
N THR A 364 9.38 17.74 15.81
CA THR A 364 9.85 17.25 17.10
C THR A 364 11.21 16.59 16.94
N THR A 365 11.92 16.46 18.06
CA THR A 365 13.19 15.72 18.11
C THR A 365 12.95 14.25 17.76
N PRO A 366 13.95 13.55 17.17
CA PRO A 366 13.87 12.11 16.93
C PRO A 366 13.46 11.34 18.19
N ALA A 367 14.11 11.60 19.33
CA ALA A 367 13.78 10.95 20.60
C ALA A 367 12.31 11.12 21.04
N GLU A 368 11.74 12.33 20.92
CA GLU A 368 10.34 12.56 21.26
C GLU A 368 9.40 11.82 20.30
N ARG A 369 9.69 11.87 18.99
CA ARG A 369 8.89 11.19 17.97
C ARG A 369 8.87 9.67 18.20
N THR A 370 10.03 9.09 18.48
CA THR A 370 10.18 7.67 18.80
C THR A 370 9.39 7.28 20.06
N ALA A 371 9.50 8.07 21.13
CA ALA A 371 8.74 7.81 22.36
C ALA A 371 7.22 7.84 22.14
N LEU A 372 6.73 8.79 21.34
CA LEU A 372 5.32 8.88 20.95
C LEU A 372 4.89 7.69 20.07
N HIS A 373 5.74 7.27 19.14
CA HIS A 373 5.50 6.10 18.29
C HIS A 373 5.37 4.82 19.11
N TYR A 374 6.31 4.57 20.03
CA TYR A 374 6.23 3.41 20.93
C TYR A 374 5.00 3.43 21.84
N LEU A 375 4.58 4.61 22.31
CA LEU A 375 3.34 4.73 23.06
C LEU A 375 2.12 4.31 22.22
N ARG A 376 2.05 4.73 20.95
CA ARG A 376 0.97 4.37 20.03
C ARG A 376 0.97 2.88 19.73
N GLN A 377 2.13 2.31 19.42
CA GLN A 377 2.27 0.86 19.23
C GLN A 377 1.89 0.07 20.48
N ALA A 378 2.24 0.53 21.68
CA ALA A 378 1.84 -0.12 22.92
C ALA A 378 0.31 -0.09 23.14
N LYS A 379 -0.33 1.07 22.88
CA LYS A 379 -1.81 1.18 22.88
C LYS A 379 -2.43 0.19 21.89
N PHE A 380 -1.92 0.12 20.66
CA PHE A 380 -2.42 -0.79 19.63
C PHE A 380 -2.15 -2.26 19.97
N HIS A 381 -1.02 -2.56 20.60
CA HIS A 381 -0.70 -3.91 21.07
C HIS A 381 -1.65 -4.37 22.17
N VAL A 382 -1.99 -3.53 23.15
CA VAL A 382 -3.01 -3.87 24.15
C VAL A 382 -4.34 -4.21 23.48
N PHE A 383 -4.74 -3.43 22.47
CA PHE A 383 -5.95 -3.71 21.68
C PHE A 383 -5.84 -5.04 20.92
N ARG A 384 -4.72 -5.29 20.22
CA ARG A 384 -4.46 -6.56 19.52
C ARG A 384 -4.51 -7.74 20.47
N THR A 385 -3.79 -7.70 21.59
CA THR A 385 -3.71 -8.80 22.55
C THR A 385 -5.09 -9.19 23.05
N VAL A 386 -5.94 -8.22 23.39
CA VAL A 386 -7.29 -8.49 23.86
C VAL A 386 -8.16 -9.05 22.73
N MET A 387 -8.13 -8.46 21.54
CA MET A 387 -8.98 -8.87 20.42
C MET A 387 -8.57 -10.21 19.81
N SER A 388 -7.28 -10.43 19.56
CA SER A 388 -6.75 -11.71 19.05
C SER A 388 -7.02 -12.85 20.03
N THR A 389 -6.95 -12.58 21.32
CA THR A 389 -7.32 -13.55 22.37
C THR A 389 -8.82 -13.86 22.34
N ALA A 390 -9.66 -12.83 22.17
CA ALA A 390 -11.10 -12.92 22.22
C ALA A 390 -11.73 -13.58 20.98
N ALA A 391 -11.22 -13.22 19.81
CA ALA A 391 -11.84 -13.53 18.52
C ALA A 391 -10.94 -14.31 17.57
N GLY A 392 -9.62 -14.39 17.84
CA GLY A 392 -8.62 -14.93 16.92
C GLY A 392 -7.86 -13.85 16.15
N ASP A 393 -6.63 -14.17 15.73
CA ASP A 393 -5.81 -13.26 14.93
C ASP A 393 -6.44 -12.93 13.56
N SER A 394 -7.10 -13.90 12.92
CA SER A 394 -7.80 -13.69 11.64
C SER A 394 -8.92 -12.66 11.74
N GLU A 395 -9.71 -12.74 12.81
CA GLU A 395 -10.82 -11.85 13.10
C GLU A 395 -10.31 -10.45 13.46
N PHE A 396 -9.23 -10.37 14.25
CA PHE A 396 -8.55 -9.10 14.52
C PHE A 396 -8.06 -8.44 13.23
N ASP A 397 -7.37 -9.19 12.37
CA ASP A 397 -6.85 -8.67 11.10
C ASP A 397 -8.01 -8.20 10.19
N ALA A 398 -9.12 -8.93 10.16
CA ALA A 398 -10.33 -8.51 9.43
C ALA A 398 -10.93 -7.22 9.99
N ILE A 399 -11.00 -7.06 11.32
CA ILE A 399 -11.49 -5.83 11.97
C ILE A 399 -10.57 -4.65 11.69
N VAL A 400 -9.26 -4.82 11.82
CA VAL A 400 -8.27 -3.77 11.52
C VAL A 400 -8.38 -3.35 10.07
N LYS A 401 -8.49 -4.32 9.14
CA LYS A 401 -8.73 -4.04 7.73
C LYS A 401 -10.01 -3.22 7.54
N MET A 402 -11.14 -3.64 8.12
CA MET A 402 -12.39 -2.88 8.05
C MET A 402 -12.28 -1.46 8.61
N ILE A 403 -11.41 -1.20 9.59
CA ILE A 403 -11.16 0.14 10.11
C ILE A 403 -10.29 0.95 9.13
N LYS A 404 -9.22 0.34 8.58
CA LYS A 404 -8.31 0.97 7.61
C LYS A 404 -9.00 1.29 6.27
N ASP A 405 -9.97 0.47 5.85
CA ASP A 405 -10.74 0.63 4.60
C ASP A 405 -11.73 1.82 4.65
N LYS A 406 -12.01 2.38 5.85
CA LYS A 406 -12.89 3.53 5.98
C LYS A 406 -12.16 4.82 5.58
N PRO A 407 -12.83 5.76 4.88
CA PRO A 407 -12.26 7.07 4.61
C PRO A 407 -11.82 7.77 5.89
N VAL A 408 -10.53 8.11 6.00
CA VAL A 408 -9.95 8.67 7.25
C VAL A 408 -10.64 9.97 7.68
N HIS A 409 -10.98 10.83 6.72
CA HIS A 409 -11.58 12.14 6.96
C HIS A 409 -13.11 12.15 6.97
N GLN A 410 -13.77 11.00 6.77
CA GLN A 410 -15.24 10.90 6.80
C GLN A 410 -15.69 9.70 7.67
N PRO A 411 -16.45 9.93 8.76
CA PRO A 411 -16.90 11.22 9.30
C PRO A 411 -15.73 12.06 9.87
N SER A 412 -15.97 13.35 10.14
CA SER A 412 -14.94 14.26 10.68
C SER A 412 -14.45 13.80 12.06
N LEU A 413 -13.25 14.21 12.48
CA LEU A 413 -12.73 13.86 13.81
C LEU A 413 -13.67 14.31 14.94
N GLU A 414 -14.33 15.46 14.79
CA GLU A 414 -15.31 15.92 15.77
C GLU A 414 -16.51 14.96 15.91
N GLN A 415 -17.03 14.46 14.78
CA GLN A 415 -18.11 13.47 14.76
C GLN A 415 -17.64 12.13 15.34
N LYS A 416 -16.43 11.68 14.97
CA LYS A 416 -15.81 10.47 15.54
C LYS A 416 -15.67 10.58 17.05
N LEU A 417 -15.21 11.72 17.56
CA LEU A 417 -15.09 11.98 19.00
C LEU A 417 -16.44 11.97 19.72
N ALA A 418 -17.47 12.55 19.12
CA ALA A 418 -18.82 12.52 19.69
C ALA A 418 -19.36 11.10 19.80
N GLU A 419 -19.20 10.28 18.76
CA GLU A 419 -19.58 8.86 18.78
C GLU A 419 -18.76 8.08 19.82
N ALA A 420 -17.45 8.27 19.85
CA ALA A 420 -16.56 7.61 20.79
C ALA A 420 -16.89 7.94 22.25
N GLU A 421 -17.25 9.20 22.55
CA GLU A 421 -17.72 9.60 23.88
C GLU A 421 -19.03 8.91 24.29
N MET A 422 -19.98 8.74 23.35
CA MET A 422 -21.21 7.99 23.62
C MET A 422 -20.91 6.51 23.95
N LYS A 423 -20.03 5.87 23.18
CA LYS A 423 -19.60 4.49 23.43
C LYS A 423 -18.87 4.34 24.76
N LYS A 424 -17.96 5.27 25.08
CA LYS A 424 -17.29 5.33 26.40
C LYS A 424 -18.31 5.49 27.54
N ALA A 425 -19.34 6.31 27.37
CA ALA A 425 -20.41 6.45 28.35
C ALA A 425 -21.23 5.15 28.53
N GLN A 426 -21.46 4.40 27.46
CA GLN A 426 -22.08 3.08 27.52
C GLN A 426 -21.19 2.06 28.24
N ALA A 427 -19.89 2.03 27.94
CA ALA A 427 -18.90 1.20 28.63
C ALA A 427 -18.86 1.48 30.15
N ASN A 428 -18.94 2.76 30.55
CA ASN A 428 -19.05 3.15 31.95
C ASN A 428 -20.31 2.56 32.63
N LYS A 429 -21.44 2.46 31.92
CA LYS A 429 -22.67 1.84 32.47
C LYS A 429 -22.47 0.34 32.67
N LEU A 430 -21.86 -0.36 31.70
CA LEU A 430 -21.54 -1.78 31.79
C LEU A 430 -20.58 -2.07 32.96
N TYR A 431 -19.54 -1.25 33.12
CA TYR A 431 -18.62 -1.33 34.24
C TYR A 431 -19.34 -1.22 35.60
N ARG A 432 -20.27 -0.26 35.76
CA ARG A 432 -21.03 -0.09 37.01
C ARG A 432 -21.96 -1.27 37.31
N LYS A 433 -22.45 -1.96 36.27
CA LYS A 433 -23.21 -3.21 36.40
C LYS A 433 -22.33 -4.43 36.70
N LYS A 434 -21.00 -4.26 36.78
CA LYS A 434 -20.00 -5.32 36.92
C LYS A 434 -19.94 -6.27 35.71
N GLU A 435 -20.41 -5.83 34.54
CA GLU A 435 -20.26 -6.54 33.27
C GLU A 435 -18.90 -6.20 32.65
N PHE A 436 -17.81 -6.58 33.33
CA PHE A 436 -16.46 -6.14 32.98
C PHE A 436 -15.99 -6.56 31.58
N PRO A 437 -16.26 -7.78 31.10
CA PRO A 437 -15.90 -8.17 29.74
C PRO A 437 -16.54 -7.29 28.67
N ASN A 438 -17.85 -7.06 28.79
CA ASN A 438 -18.59 -6.17 27.90
C ASN A 438 -18.09 -4.72 28.00
N ALA A 439 -17.69 -4.28 29.20
CA ALA A 439 -17.18 -2.93 29.41
C ALA A 439 -15.85 -2.70 28.69
N PHE A 440 -14.86 -3.59 28.80
CA PHE A 440 -13.58 -3.39 28.10
C PHE A 440 -13.74 -3.49 26.57
N ALA A 441 -14.61 -4.39 26.08
CA ALA A 441 -14.92 -4.47 24.65
C ALA A 441 -15.50 -3.15 24.14
N GLU A 442 -16.49 -2.57 24.82
CA GLU A 442 -17.10 -1.30 24.44
C GLU A 442 -16.11 -0.12 24.55
N TYR A 443 -15.16 -0.14 25.51
CA TYR A 443 -14.06 0.84 25.54
C TYR A 443 -13.14 0.72 24.32
N PHE A 444 -12.79 -0.49 23.88
CA PHE A 444 -12.00 -0.66 22.66
C PHE A 444 -12.75 -0.24 21.40
N PHE A 445 -14.05 -0.52 21.31
CA PHE A 445 -14.90 0.01 20.23
C PHE A 445 -14.93 1.53 20.25
N ALA A 446 -15.04 2.17 21.42
CA ALA A 446 -14.97 3.62 21.53
C ALA A 446 -13.63 4.16 21.02
N TRP A 447 -12.51 3.50 21.35
CA TRP A 447 -11.19 3.91 20.90
C TRP A 447 -10.97 3.68 19.40
N SER A 448 -11.48 2.58 18.83
CA SER A 448 -11.31 2.29 17.40
C SER A 448 -12.06 3.28 16.50
N VAL A 449 -13.11 3.93 16.98
CA VAL A 449 -13.84 4.98 16.24
C VAL A 449 -12.95 6.19 15.92
N VAL A 450 -12.04 6.57 16.81
CA VAL A 450 -11.19 7.76 16.62
C VAL A 450 -9.95 7.50 15.78
N LEU A 451 -9.65 6.23 15.46
CA LEU A 451 -8.53 5.89 14.57
C LEU A 451 -8.73 6.49 13.16
N PRO A 452 -7.63 6.82 12.46
CA PRO A 452 -6.22 6.77 12.90
C PRO A 452 -5.72 8.03 13.65
N TYR A 453 -6.59 8.93 14.09
CA TYR A 453 -6.15 10.17 14.72
C TYR A 453 -5.47 9.92 16.08
N HIS A 454 -4.40 10.67 16.35
CA HIS A 454 -3.71 10.74 17.63
C HIS A 454 -3.41 12.20 17.99
N THR A 455 -3.14 12.48 19.27
CA THR A 455 -3.02 13.87 19.75
C THR A 455 -1.96 14.68 19.01
N ASP A 456 -0.83 14.07 18.63
CA ASP A 456 0.23 14.80 17.89
C ASP A 456 0.06 14.82 16.36
N ALA A 457 -1.05 14.30 15.84
CA ALA A 457 -1.45 14.51 14.45
C ALA A 457 -2.04 15.91 14.24
N LEU A 458 -2.34 16.64 15.33
CA LEU A 458 -3.04 17.90 15.31
C LEU A 458 -2.14 19.08 15.73
N PRO A 459 -2.40 20.29 15.23
CA PRO A 459 -1.74 21.51 15.69
C PRO A 459 -1.85 21.72 17.20
N ALA A 460 -0.87 22.36 17.83
CA ALA A 460 -0.88 22.62 19.28
C ALA A 460 -2.05 23.49 19.75
N GLY A 461 -2.53 24.41 18.90
CA GLY A 461 -3.69 25.26 19.19
C GLY A 461 -5.04 24.67 18.82
N ASP A 462 -5.09 23.45 18.26
CA ASP A 462 -6.35 22.85 17.82
C ASP A 462 -7.19 22.38 19.05
N PRO A 463 -8.42 22.88 19.24
CA PRO A 463 -9.30 22.44 20.32
C PRO A 463 -9.58 20.93 20.30
N LEU A 464 -9.60 20.30 19.12
CA LEU A 464 -9.79 18.86 18.98
C LEU A 464 -8.63 18.07 19.55
N ARG A 465 -7.41 18.63 19.60
CA ARG A 465 -6.24 17.99 20.23
C ARG A 465 -6.46 17.77 21.72
N ILE A 466 -6.96 18.79 22.41
CA ILE A 466 -7.26 18.72 23.85
C ILE A 466 -8.43 17.76 24.09
N ARG A 467 -9.49 17.84 23.27
CA ARG A 467 -10.66 16.94 23.38
C ARG A 467 -10.25 15.48 23.17
N LEU A 468 -9.46 15.17 22.14
CA LEU A 468 -8.96 13.84 21.86
C LEU A 468 -8.08 13.32 23.00
N GLY A 469 -7.14 14.14 23.50
CA GLY A 469 -6.28 13.74 24.62
C GLY A 469 -7.04 13.53 25.93
N LYS A 470 -8.06 14.35 26.22
CA LYS A 470 -8.95 14.17 27.38
C LYS A 470 -9.78 12.89 27.26
N PHE A 471 -10.30 12.60 26.05
CA PHE A 471 -11.01 11.37 25.76
C PHE A 471 -10.10 10.14 25.95
N GLU A 472 -8.95 10.10 25.27
CA GLU A 472 -8.02 8.97 25.32
C GLU A 472 -7.51 8.72 26.74
N SER A 473 -7.03 9.76 27.43
CA SER A 473 -6.51 9.61 28.79
C SER A 473 -7.55 9.02 29.75
N ALA A 474 -8.81 9.47 29.68
CA ALA A 474 -9.90 8.92 30.48
C ALA A 474 -10.24 7.48 30.09
N LEU A 475 -10.30 7.18 28.79
CA LEU A 475 -10.62 5.84 28.28
C LEU A 475 -9.57 4.81 28.72
N TRP A 476 -8.29 5.09 28.52
CA TRP A 476 -7.19 4.22 28.96
C TRP A 476 -7.15 4.05 30.47
N CYS A 477 -7.47 5.11 31.22
CA CYS A 477 -7.64 5.02 32.67
C CYS A 477 -8.73 3.99 33.01
N ASN A 478 -9.90 4.10 32.38
CA ASN A 478 -11.05 3.22 32.64
C ASN A 478 -10.82 1.77 32.21
N LEU A 479 -10.09 1.54 31.11
CA LEU A 479 -9.61 0.21 30.73
C LEU A 479 -8.76 -0.42 31.83
N ALA A 480 -7.80 0.33 32.39
CA ALA A 480 -6.99 -0.14 33.52
C ALA A 480 -7.86 -0.55 34.71
N ALA A 481 -8.90 0.23 35.03
CA ALA A 481 -9.84 -0.11 36.11
C ALA A 481 -10.62 -1.41 35.83
N THR A 482 -10.96 -1.64 34.56
CA THR A 482 -11.70 -2.81 34.11
C THR A 482 -10.84 -4.06 34.22
N PHE A 483 -9.60 -4.02 33.73
CA PHE A 483 -8.69 -5.15 33.86
C PHE A 483 -8.33 -5.46 35.32
N ILE A 484 -8.15 -4.45 36.18
CA ILE A 484 -7.99 -4.69 37.63
C ILE A 484 -9.21 -5.39 38.21
N ALA A 485 -10.42 -5.02 37.80
CA ALA A 485 -11.64 -5.65 38.28
C ALA A 485 -11.72 -7.12 37.84
N VAL A 486 -11.46 -7.40 36.56
CA VAL A 486 -11.42 -8.78 36.03
C VAL A 486 -10.35 -9.62 36.71
N SER A 487 -9.18 -9.06 37.03
CA SER A 487 -8.11 -9.79 37.73
C SER A 487 -8.47 -10.25 39.16
N LYS A 488 -9.63 -9.81 39.69
CA LYS A 488 -10.15 -10.22 41.00
C LYS A 488 -11.19 -11.33 40.90
N ASP A 489 -11.65 -11.65 39.70
CA ASP A 489 -12.54 -12.79 39.44
C ASP A 489 -11.79 -14.11 39.67
N PRO A 490 -12.50 -15.25 39.89
CA PRO A 490 -11.89 -16.55 40.13
C PRO A 490 -11.25 -17.11 38.84
N LEU A 491 -10.08 -16.58 38.51
CA LEU A 491 -9.24 -16.95 37.36
C LEU A 491 -7.99 -17.71 37.81
N GLU A 492 -7.36 -18.43 36.87
CA GLU A 492 -6.00 -18.95 37.02
C GLU A 492 -5.01 -17.79 37.29
N GLU A 493 -3.95 -18.04 38.05
CA GLU A 493 -3.01 -16.98 38.45
C GLU A 493 -2.31 -16.35 37.22
N GLU A 494 -1.96 -17.15 36.21
CA GLU A 494 -1.39 -16.62 34.96
C GLU A 494 -2.33 -15.64 34.26
N ALA A 495 -3.64 -15.92 34.27
CA ALA A 495 -4.64 -15.03 33.67
C ALA A 495 -4.80 -13.74 34.51
N LYS A 496 -4.76 -13.84 35.84
CA LYS A 496 -4.78 -12.65 36.72
C LYS A 496 -3.56 -11.76 36.48
N GLU A 497 -2.39 -12.34 36.34
CA GLU A 497 -1.15 -11.63 36.03
C GLU A 497 -1.24 -10.94 34.67
N GLY A 498 -1.74 -11.62 33.64
CA GLY A 498 -1.97 -11.02 32.32
C GLY A 498 -2.88 -9.80 32.38
N PHE A 499 -3.99 -9.85 33.13
CA PHE A 499 -4.86 -8.68 33.31
C PHE A 499 -4.22 -7.56 34.11
N ARG A 500 -3.38 -7.86 35.11
CA ARG A 500 -2.62 -6.83 35.85
C ARG A 500 -1.58 -6.15 34.95
N ASP A 501 -0.90 -6.90 34.09
CA ASP A 501 0.03 -6.34 33.10
C ASP A 501 -0.70 -5.42 32.11
N LEU A 502 -1.82 -5.85 31.54
CA LEU A 502 -2.67 -5.01 30.68
C LEU A 502 -3.15 -3.75 31.41
N ALA A 503 -3.53 -3.87 32.69
CA ALA A 503 -3.93 -2.73 33.51
C ALA A 503 -2.77 -1.73 33.71
N CYS A 504 -1.56 -2.22 33.97
CA CYS A 504 -0.36 -1.41 34.11
C CYS A 504 -0.08 -0.61 32.83
N LYS A 505 -0.09 -1.29 31.67
CA LYS A 505 0.09 -0.68 30.35
C LYS A 505 -0.96 0.40 30.06
N CYS A 506 -2.23 0.14 30.38
CA CYS A 506 -3.32 1.11 30.23
C CYS A 506 -3.17 2.33 31.17
N ALA A 507 -2.78 2.10 32.43
CA ALA A 507 -2.56 3.18 33.39
C ALA A 507 -1.39 4.07 32.96
N TRP A 508 -0.31 3.48 32.46
CA TRP A 508 0.81 4.21 31.89
C TRP A 508 0.43 5.00 30.64
N ALA A 509 -0.34 4.40 29.72
CA ALA A 509 -0.83 5.09 28.53
C ALA A 509 -1.71 6.31 28.87
N SER A 510 -2.55 6.17 29.89
CA SER A 510 -3.34 7.28 30.44
C SER A 510 -2.45 8.40 31.00
N PHE A 511 -1.42 8.05 31.78
CA PHE A 511 -0.46 9.00 32.35
C PHE A 511 0.43 9.68 31.30
N ALA A 512 0.79 8.98 30.23
CA ALA A 512 1.62 9.54 29.15
C ALA A 512 0.93 10.76 28.49
N GLU A 513 -0.40 10.74 28.40
CA GLU A 513 -1.24 11.83 27.89
C GLU A 513 -1.60 12.89 28.95
N ARG A 514 -0.94 12.90 30.12
CA ARG A 514 -1.27 13.79 31.26
C ARG A 514 -1.43 15.28 30.93
N LYS A 515 -0.78 15.78 29.88
CA LYS A 515 -0.92 17.18 29.42
C LYS A 515 -2.35 17.52 28.97
N TYR A 516 -3.17 16.54 28.62
CA TYR A 516 -4.57 16.72 28.23
C TYR A 516 -5.57 16.12 29.23
N ALA A 517 -5.06 15.42 30.24
CA ALA A 517 -5.87 14.68 31.20
C ALA A 517 -6.39 15.58 32.32
N THR A 518 -7.49 15.17 32.93
CA THR A 518 -7.98 15.78 34.18
C THR A 518 -7.11 15.34 35.37
N VAL A 519 -7.09 16.13 36.44
CA VAL A 519 -6.47 15.78 37.72
C VAL A 519 -6.95 14.40 38.19
N ASN A 520 -8.25 14.12 38.08
CA ASN A 520 -8.81 12.84 38.48
C ASN A 520 -8.28 11.66 37.66
N SER A 521 -8.18 11.83 36.34
CA SER A 521 -7.60 10.82 35.43
C SER A 521 -6.13 10.55 35.76
N VAL A 522 -5.32 11.60 35.98
CA VAL A 522 -3.89 11.45 36.31
C VAL A 522 -3.73 10.77 37.67
N LYS A 523 -4.45 11.22 38.71
CA LYS A 523 -4.40 10.61 40.04
C LYS A 523 -4.74 9.12 39.98
N HIS A 524 -5.82 8.75 39.31
CA HIS A 524 -6.20 7.34 39.19
C HIS A 524 -5.25 6.53 38.32
N ALA A 525 -4.70 7.10 37.24
CA ALA A 525 -3.67 6.45 36.46
C ALA A 525 -2.44 6.14 37.32
N CYS A 526 -1.98 7.09 38.15
CA CYS A 526 -0.87 6.86 39.07
C CYS A 526 -1.17 5.78 40.11
N LEU A 527 -2.35 5.83 40.76
CA LEU A 527 -2.73 4.81 41.75
C LEU A 527 -2.82 3.41 41.11
N ARG A 528 -3.42 3.29 39.93
CA ARG A 528 -3.54 2.02 39.21
C ARG A 528 -2.16 1.51 38.78
N ALA A 529 -1.35 2.38 38.18
CA ALA A 529 0.01 2.03 37.80
C ALA A 529 0.81 1.52 39.00
N ARG A 530 0.75 2.19 40.15
CA ARG A 530 1.36 1.75 41.41
C ARG A 530 0.87 0.36 41.85
N ASP A 531 -0.45 0.15 41.84
CA ASP A 531 -1.07 -1.08 42.35
C ASP A 531 -0.87 -2.29 41.44
N THR A 532 -0.63 -2.06 40.15
CA THR A 532 -0.41 -3.11 39.15
C THR A 532 1.05 -3.21 38.71
N PHE A 533 1.93 -2.35 39.22
CA PHE A 533 3.34 -2.40 38.87
C PHE A 533 3.93 -3.68 39.47
N PHE A 534 4.27 -4.61 38.60
CA PHE A 534 4.92 -5.86 38.99
C PHE A 534 6.40 -5.75 38.65
N ASP A 535 7.26 -5.96 39.63
CA ASP A 535 8.70 -6.06 39.40
C ASP A 535 8.98 -7.44 38.79
N GLN A 536 9.20 -7.48 37.47
CA GLN A 536 9.53 -8.72 36.75
C GLN A 536 10.84 -9.36 37.22
N SER A 537 11.62 -8.72 38.11
CA SER A 537 12.84 -9.29 38.69
C SER A 537 12.60 -10.21 39.89
N SER A 538 11.42 -10.22 40.51
CA SER A 538 11.10 -11.08 41.65
C SER A 538 10.36 -12.35 41.23
N GLN A 539 11.14 -13.33 40.76
CA GLN A 539 10.94 -14.80 40.76
C GLN A 539 9.58 -15.42 40.33
N SER A 540 9.70 -16.35 39.36
CA SER A 540 8.79 -17.44 38.94
C SER A 540 7.73 -17.19 37.84
N GLY A 541 8.18 -17.04 36.58
CA GLY A 541 7.38 -17.22 35.34
C GLY A 541 7.90 -16.40 34.14
N PRO A 542 7.64 -16.83 32.88
CA PRO A 542 8.64 -17.34 31.93
C PRO A 542 9.83 -16.39 31.68
N SER A 543 11.02 -16.99 31.63
CA SER A 543 12.33 -16.33 31.47
C SER A 543 12.38 -15.35 30.28
N PHE A 544 12.48 -14.06 30.60
CA PHE A 544 12.98 -13.09 29.64
C PHE A 544 14.51 -13.14 29.55
N VAL A 545 15.01 -13.11 28.32
CA VAL A 545 16.41 -13.27 27.93
C VAL A 545 17.33 -12.33 28.72
N MET A 546 18.40 -12.91 29.27
CA MET A 546 19.55 -12.23 29.84
C MET A 546 20.11 -11.18 28.87
N THR A 547 19.91 -9.91 29.18
CA THR A 547 20.95 -8.91 28.95
C THR A 547 21.75 -8.82 30.26
N SER A 548 23.07 -8.83 30.16
CA SER A 548 24.05 -8.90 31.26
C SER A 548 24.08 -7.68 32.19
N GLN A 549 22.97 -6.94 32.30
CA GLN A 549 22.78 -5.84 33.24
C GLN A 549 21.50 -6.11 34.04
N GLN A 550 21.64 -6.86 35.14
CA GLN A 550 20.61 -6.87 36.16
C GLN A 550 20.29 -5.42 36.56
N PRO A 551 19.01 -5.01 36.61
CA PRO A 551 18.66 -3.75 37.23
C PRO A 551 19.21 -3.74 38.65
N ASP A 552 19.92 -2.68 39.02
CA ASP A 552 20.26 -2.43 40.40
C ASP A 552 18.95 -2.49 41.24
N ALA A 553 18.95 -3.25 42.33
CA ALA A 553 17.76 -3.64 43.10
C ALA A 553 17.00 -2.45 43.72
N SER A 554 17.47 -1.23 43.50
CA SER A 554 16.89 0.05 43.92
C SER A 554 15.90 0.67 42.90
N ALA A 555 15.91 0.24 41.63
CA ALA A 555 15.22 0.92 40.52
C ALA A 555 13.69 0.67 40.39
N PRO A 556 13.14 -0.54 40.59
CA PRO A 556 11.69 -0.78 40.53
C PRO A 556 10.91 0.03 41.58
N GLY A 557 11.51 0.19 42.76
CA GLY A 557 10.97 1.05 43.81
C GLY A 557 10.87 2.53 43.43
N ALA A 558 11.68 3.02 42.48
CA ALA A 558 11.66 4.42 42.06
C ALA A 558 10.40 4.78 41.24
N ILE A 559 9.95 3.89 40.35
CA ILE A 559 8.73 4.09 39.55
C ILE A 559 7.48 4.04 40.44
N THR A 560 7.37 3.03 41.30
CA THR A 560 6.25 2.90 42.25
C THR A 560 6.20 4.06 43.25
N LYS A 561 7.36 4.53 43.75
CA LYS A 561 7.45 5.75 44.58
C LYS A 561 7.05 7.00 43.82
N PHE A 562 7.44 7.12 42.55
CA PHE A 562 7.06 8.24 41.70
C PHE A 562 5.53 8.34 41.57
N PHE A 563 4.87 7.26 41.18
CA PHE A 563 3.42 7.25 41.01
C PHE A 563 2.68 7.49 42.33
N SER A 564 3.13 6.89 43.43
CA SER A 564 2.58 7.17 44.77
C SER A 564 2.64 8.65 45.12
N ARG A 565 3.83 9.27 45.03
CA ARG A 565 4.04 10.69 45.35
C ARG A 565 3.23 11.62 44.45
N GLN A 566 3.12 11.28 43.15
CA GLN A 566 2.33 12.09 42.23
C GLN A 566 0.83 12.01 42.58
N ALA A 567 0.30 10.85 42.96
CA ALA A 567 -1.09 10.71 43.40
C ALA A 567 -1.36 11.52 44.68
N GLU A 568 -0.47 11.43 45.67
CA GLU A 568 -0.57 12.19 46.93
C GLU A 568 -0.58 13.71 46.68
N LYS A 569 0.31 14.21 45.81
CA LYS A 569 0.34 15.63 45.44
C LYS A 569 -0.91 16.09 44.69
N LEU A 570 -1.75 15.20 44.18
CA LEU A 570 -3.00 15.59 43.52
C LEU A 570 -4.20 15.53 44.46
N GLU A 571 -4.02 15.11 45.71
CA GLU A 571 -5.09 15.03 46.70
C GLU A 571 -5.65 16.42 47.03
N GLY A 572 -6.98 16.51 47.13
CA GLY A 572 -7.70 17.76 47.44
C GLY A 572 -7.85 18.76 46.31
N LEU A 573 -7.27 18.50 45.11
CA LEU A 573 -7.45 19.36 43.95
C LEU A 573 -8.80 19.11 43.22
N PRO A 574 -9.34 20.10 42.48
CA PRO A 574 -10.57 19.91 41.71
C PRO A 574 -10.43 18.79 40.67
N LYS A 575 -11.39 17.86 40.66
CA LYS A 575 -11.32 16.63 39.85
C LYS A 575 -11.28 16.88 38.35
N ASP A 576 -12.04 17.86 37.87
CA ASP A 576 -12.22 18.17 36.44
C ASP A 576 -11.20 19.17 35.89
N MET A 577 -10.34 19.74 36.75
CA MET A 577 -9.24 20.61 36.36
C MET A 577 -8.26 19.85 35.44
N LEU A 578 -7.73 20.50 34.41
CA LEU A 578 -6.67 19.89 33.59
C LEU A 578 -5.37 19.83 34.38
N PHE A 579 -4.66 18.71 34.28
CA PHE A 579 -3.36 18.55 34.95
C PHE A 579 -2.31 19.51 34.41
N ALA A 580 -2.43 19.96 33.15
CA ALA A 580 -1.58 21.01 32.60
C ALA A 580 -1.61 22.31 33.44
N ASP A 581 -2.78 22.66 33.98
CA ASP A 581 -3.01 23.91 34.72
C ASP A 581 -2.59 23.81 36.19
N VAL A 582 -2.24 22.61 36.68
CA VAL A 582 -1.81 22.39 38.06
C VAL A 582 -0.44 23.06 38.30
N GLU A 583 -0.30 23.70 39.46
CA GLU A 583 0.96 24.34 39.87
C GLU A 583 2.16 23.37 39.86
N ALA A 584 3.34 23.87 39.50
CA ALA A 584 4.56 23.05 39.42
C ALA A 584 4.92 22.38 40.75
N SER A 585 4.62 23.01 41.89
CA SER A 585 4.82 22.46 43.25
C SER A 585 4.06 21.14 43.48
N ARG A 586 2.94 20.94 42.79
CA ARG A 586 2.05 19.77 42.85
C ARG A 586 2.40 18.71 41.78
N LYS A 587 3.39 18.96 40.92
CA LYS A 587 3.90 18.03 39.91
C LYS A 587 5.21 17.40 40.39
N VAL A 588 5.31 16.08 40.32
CA VAL A 588 6.55 15.35 40.61
C VAL A 588 7.37 15.31 39.32
N LYS A 589 8.66 15.64 39.41
CA LYS A 589 9.57 15.51 38.26
C LYS A 589 9.61 14.05 37.84
N LEU A 590 9.55 13.81 36.52
CA LEU A 590 9.72 12.46 36.00
C LEU A 590 11.07 11.88 36.45
N PRO A 591 11.14 10.54 36.64
CA PRO A 591 12.41 9.84 36.76
C PRO A 591 13.37 10.20 35.61
N ASP A 592 14.66 9.90 35.79
CA ASP A 592 15.61 10.04 34.70
C ASP A 592 15.17 9.23 33.47
N ALA A 593 15.61 9.67 32.29
CA ALA A 593 15.16 9.10 31.03
C ALA A 593 15.49 7.60 30.95
N GLU A 594 16.65 7.18 31.46
CA GLU A 594 17.09 5.79 31.43
C GLU A 594 16.15 4.87 32.23
N VAL A 595 15.82 5.24 33.46
CA VAL A 595 14.85 4.55 34.31
C VAL A 595 13.46 4.60 33.69
N TRP A 596 13.03 5.74 33.14
CA TRP A 596 11.71 5.86 32.52
C TRP A 596 11.57 5.00 31.26
N HIS A 597 12.60 4.93 30.42
CA HIS A 597 12.62 4.11 29.21
C HIS A 597 12.68 2.62 29.53
N LYS A 598 13.41 2.22 30.58
CA LYS A 598 13.54 0.81 31.01
C LYS A 598 12.22 0.14 31.40
N TYR A 599 11.22 0.90 31.83
CA TYR A 599 9.90 0.37 32.22
C TYR A 599 8.75 0.82 31.32
N GLY A 600 9.04 1.61 30.28
CA GLY A 600 8.04 2.21 29.42
C GLY A 600 7.71 1.40 28.14
N PRO A 601 6.87 1.96 27.25
CA PRO A 601 6.36 1.31 26.04
C PRO A 601 7.39 0.65 25.13
N GLN A 602 8.60 1.23 25.03
CA GLN A 602 9.69 0.70 24.19
C GLN A 602 10.09 -0.72 24.61
N MET A 603 10.22 -0.96 25.91
CA MET A 603 10.65 -2.26 26.43
C MET A 603 9.55 -3.32 26.31
N TRP A 604 8.28 -2.94 26.44
CA TRP A 604 7.16 -3.86 26.26
C TRP A 604 7.13 -4.44 24.84
N LEU A 605 7.50 -3.63 23.84
CA LEU A 605 7.52 -4.03 22.44
C LEU A 605 8.74 -4.88 22.08
N MET A 606 9.91 -4.58 22.67
CA MET A 606 11.10 -5.43 22.54
C MET A 606 10.89 -6.81 23.18
N ALA A 607 10.12 -6.87 24.27
CA ALA A 607 9.84 -8.12 24.96
C ALA A 607 8.96 -9.10 24.16
N ILE A 608 8.19 -8.60 23.20
CA ILE A 608 7.34 -9.42 22.32
C ILE A 608 8.16 -10.09 21.20
N ASN A 609 9.29 -9.49 20.81
CA ASN A 609 10.12 -9.97 19.69
C ASN A 609 10.98 -11.19 20.08
N THR A 610 11.13 -11.45 21.37
CA THR A 610 11.72 -12.66 21.94
C THR A 610 10.58 -13.52 22.48
N LYS A 611 10.21 -14.57 21.71
CA LYS A 611 9.24 -15.64 22.01
C LYS A 611 8.80 -15.76 23.49
N GLU A 612 7.49 -15.70 23.75
CA GLU A 612 6.70 -16.37 24.82
C GLU A 612 5.48 -15.57 25.35
N MET A 613 4.64 -15.01 24.48
CA MET A 613 3.23 -14.70 24.84
C MET A 613 2.21 -15.45 23.95
N ALA A 614 2.66 -16.49 23.24
CA ALA A 614 1.80 -17.30 22.38
C ALA A 614 1.22 -18.55 23.09
N SER A 615 1.48 -18.76 24.38
CA SER A 615 1.11 -20.02 25.05
C SER A 615 0.01 -19.82 26.09
N LYS A 616 -1.20 -19.59 25.60
CA LYS A 616 -2.49 -20.23 25.97
C LYS A 616 -3.65 -19.24 25.80
N PRO A 617 -4.77 -19.66 25.17
CA PRO A 617 -5.92 -18.81 24.94
C PRO A 617 -6.50 -18.34 26.28
N PHE A 618 -6.80 -17.05 26.44
CA PHE A 618 -7.72 -16.65 27.49
C PHE A 618 -9.10 -17.16 27.07
N THR A 619 -9.52 -18.32 27.57
CA THR A 619 -10.92 -18.73 27.49
C THR A 619 -11.72 -17.87 28.47
N TYR A 620 -12.18 -16.71 28.01
CA TYR A 620 -13.16 -15.89 28.75
C TYR A 620 -14.21 -15.22 27.84
N LEU A 621 -14.46 -15.80 26.67
CA LEU A 621 -15.62 -15.48 25.82
C LEU A 621 -16.34 -16.75 25.37
#